data_AF-W1TVE1-F1
#
_entry.id   AF-W1TVE1-F1
#
_cell.length_a   1.000
_cell.length_b   1.000
_cell.length_c   1.000
_cell.angle_alpha   90.00
_cell.angle_beta   90.00
_cell.angle_gamma   90.00
#
_symmetry.space_group_name_H-M   'P 1'
#
loop_
_entity.id
_entity.type
_entity.pdbx_description
1 polymer ?
#
loop_
_entity_poly.entity_id
_entity_poly.type
_entity_poly.pdbx_seq_one_letter_code
_entity_poly.pdbx_strand_id
1 'polypeptide(L)'
;MATSLITKKRIAKSFKKLMTEQAFEKISVRQIMEDAGIRRQTFYNHFLDKYELLEWIFQTELREQVTDNLEYISGYQLLQELLHYFSVNKSFYAQLFDIVDQNDFSSYFQTYCQQLVAKLVREYHSRPFHSEMEYHFFIHYHSQALANAIKHLLDLSEQDYQQQAQLLTQLIKTAIEN
;
A
#
# COMPACT_ATOMS: atom_id res chain seq x y z
N MET A 1 26.11 3.18 6.11
CA MET A 1 24.63 3.11 6.26
C MET A 1 23.90 3.47 4.97
N ALA A 2 24.21 4.59 4.29
CA ALA A 2 23.57 4.99 3.02
C ALA A 2 23.72 3.97 1.85
N THR A 3 24.86 3.29 1.76
CA THR A 3 25.12 2.26 0.73
C THR A 3 24.20 1.04 0.83
N SER A 4 23.74 0.69 2.04
CA SER A 4 22.84 -0.44 2.28
C SER A 4 21.44 -0.15 1.73
N LEU A 5 20.89 1.05 2.01
CA LEU A 5 19.55 1.44 1.55
C LEU A 5 19.48 1.60 0.02
N ILE A 6 20.51 2.19 -0.60
CA ILE A 6 20.61 2.29 -2.06
C ILE A 6 20.57 0.90 -2.69
N THR A 7 21.30 -0.06 -2.10
CA THR A 7 21.34 -1.44 -2.59
C THR A 7 19.99 -2.13 -2.40
N LYS A 8 19.34 -1.99 -1.24
CA LYS A 8 17.98 -2.49 -0.99
C LYS A 8 16.97 -1.94 -2.01
N LYS A 9 16.96 -0.62 -2.26
CA LYS A 9 16.06 0.00 -3.26
C LYS A 9 16.32 -0.49 -4.68
N ARG A 10 17.59 -0.76 -5.05
CA ARG A 10 17.92 -1.39 -6.35
C ARG A 10 17.39 -2.82 -6.47
N ILE A 11 17.60 -3.65 -5.45
CA ILE A 11 17.08 -5.02 -5.40
C ILE A 11 15.55 -5.01 -5.51
N ALA A 12 14.89 -4.14 -4.75
CA ALA A 12 13.44 -3.98 -4.78
C ALA A 12 12.91 -3.55 -6.15
N LYS A 13 13.57 -2.59 -6.81
CA LYS A 13 13.18 -2.17 -8.17
C LYS A 13 13.20 -3.33 -9.16
N SER A 14 14.25 -4.14 -9.14
CA SER A 14 14.35 -5.34 -9.98
C SER A 14 13.30 -6.39 -9.65
N PHE A 15 13.03 -6.60 -8.37
CA PHE A 15 11.98 -7.54 -7.94
C PHE A 15 10.58 -7.08 -8.35
N LYS A 16 10.23 -5.80 -8.15
CA LYS A 16 8.95 -5.22 -8.62
C LYS A 16 8.78 -5.38 -10.11
N LYS A 17 9.83 -5.11 -10.90
CA LYS A 17 9.82 -5.32 -12.36
C LYS A 17 9.50 -6.78 -12.69
N LEU A 18 10.19 -7.74 -12.08
CA LEU A 18 9.95 -9.16 -12.33
C LEU A 18 8.51 -9.60 -11.94
N MET A 19 7.92 -9.03 -10.89
CA MET A 19 6.52 -9.28 -10.50
C MET A 19 5.51 -8.78 -11.53
N THR A 20 5.84 -7.75 -12.32
CA THR A 20 5.00 -7.32 -13.45
C THR A 20 5.07 -8.27 -14.66
N GLU A 21 6.12 -9.09 -14.75
CA GLU A 21 6.41 -9.94 -15.91
C GLU A 21 6.03 -11.41 -15.66
N GLN A 22 6.05 -11.87 -14.40
CA GLN A 22 5.79 -13.26 -14.03
C GLN A 22 5.18 -13.39 -12.63
N ALA A 23 4.56 -14.54 -12.35
CA ALA A 23 4.03 -14.87 -11.03
C ALA A 23 5.13 -14.85 -9.95
N PHE A 24 4.82 -14.31 -8.76
CA PHE A 24 5.72 -14.27 -7.60
C PHE A 24 6.41 -15.61 -7.31
N GLU A 25 5.71 -16.74 -7.47
CA GLU A 25 6.29 -18.06 -7.22
C GLU A 25 7.42 -18.45 -8.19
N LYS A 26 7.39 -17.91 -9.42
CA LYS A 26 8.41 -18.18 -10.44
C LYS A 26 9.66 -17.31 -10.28
N ILE A 27 9.61 -16.29 -9.43
CA ILE A 27 10.73 -15.37 -9.21
C ILE A 27 11.73 -16.00 -8.25
N SER A 28 12.98 -16.11 -8.69
CA SER A 28 14.11 -16.57 -7.89
C SER A 28 15.03 -15.43 -7.48
N VAL A 29 15.71 -15.57 -6.34
CA VAL A 29 16.80 -14.65 -5.92
C VAL A 29 17.86 -14.49 -7.02
N ARG A 30 18.10 -15.55 -7.81
CA ARG A 30 19.02 -15.48 -8.94
C ARG A 30 18.56 -14.46 -9.98
N GLN A 31 17.32 -14.55 -10.45
CA GLN A 31 16.76 -13.63 -11.46
C GLN A 31 16.75 -12.19 -10.96
N ILE A 32 16.37 -11.97 -9.70
CA ILE A 32 16.37 -10.63 -9.08
C ILE A 32 17.76 -10.00 -9.14
N MET A 33 18.77 -10.78 -8.76
CA MET A 33 20.14 -10.28 -8.66
C MET A 33 20.82 -10.14 -10.03
N GLU A 34 20.48 -11.01 -10.99
CA GLU A 34 20.87 -10.87 -12.40
C GLU A 34 20.30 -9.60 -13.03
N ASP A 35 18.99 -9.33 -12.87
CA ASP A 35 18.35 -8.10 -13.36
C ASP A 35 18.91 -6.84 -12.67
N ALA A 36 19.16 -6.91 -11.35
CA ALA A 36 19.72 -5.78 -10.60
C ALA A 36 21.19 -5.46 -10.96
N GLY A 37 21.89 -6.38 -11.62
CA GLY A 37 23.33 -6.29 -11.87
C GLY A 37 24.16 -6.36 -10.59
N ILE A 38 23.75 -7.18 -9.62
CA ILE A 38 24.38 -7.32 -8.31
C ILE A 38 24.74 -8.80 -8.07
N ARG A 39 25.87 -9.06 -7.43
CA ARG A 39 26.28 -10.44 -7.08
C ARG A 39 25.23 -11.07 -6.15
N ARG A 40 24.81 -12.31 -6.45
CA ARG A 40 23.81 -13.04 -5.65
C ARG A 40 24.08 -13.05 -4.15
N GLN A 41 25.34 -13.22 -3.73
CA GLN A 41 25.70 -13.25 -2.32
C GLN A 41 25.33 -11.96 -1.57
N THR A 42 25.30 -10.82 -2.26
CA THR A 42 24.91 -9.52 -1.68
C THR A 42 23.44 -9.49 -1.26
N PHE A 43 22.58 -10.31 -1.87
CA PHE A 43 21.17 -10.43 -1.47
C PHE A 43 21.08 -10.80 0.02
N TYR A 44 21.83 -11.82 0.42
CA TYR A 44 21.82 -12.37 1.78
C TYR A 44 22.47 -11.46 2.83
N ASN A 45 23.07 -10.35 2.41
CA ASN A 45 23.49 -9.29 3.33
C ASN A 45 22.32 -8.35 3.70
N HIS A 46 21.19 -8.46 3.00
CA HIS A 46 20.06 -7.54 3.10
C HIS A 46 18.73 -8.22 3.38
N PHE A 47 18.52 -9.42 2.84
CA PHE A 47 17.30 -10.20 2.91
C PHE A 47 17.63 -11.71 2.96
N LEU A 48 16.93 -12.46 3.80
CA LEU A 48 17.00 -13.91 3.97
C LEU A 48 16.44 -14.62 2.74
N ASP A 49 15.32 -14.14 2.21
CA ASP A 49 14.65 -14.69 1.04
C ASP A 49 13.79 -13.63 0.32
N LYS A 50 13.02 -14.07 -0.69
CA LYS A 50 12.14 -13.19 -1.48
C LYS A 50 10.91 -12.71 -0.70
N TYR A 51 10.52 -13.38 0.39
CA TYR A 51 9.39 -12.99 1.22
C TYR A 51 9.80 -11.83 2.13
N GLU A 52 10.97 -11.89 2.76
CA GLU A 52 11.49 -10.74 3.54
C GLU A 52 11.72 -9.51 2.65
N LEU A 53 12.21 -9.72 1.41
CA LEU A 53 12.29 -8.62 0.44
C LEU A 53 10.91 -8.02 0.15
N LEU A 54 9.90 -8.86 -0.10
CA LEU A 54 8.55 -8.41 -0.40
C LEU A 54 7.95 -7.64 0.79
N GLU A 55 8.14 -8.15 2.00
CA GLU A 55 7.77 -7.48 3.25
C GLU A 55 8.41 -6.10 3.36
N TRP A 56 9.73 -6.03 3.22
CA TRP A 56 10.45 -4.79 3.29
C TRP A 56 9.96 -3.76 2.25
N ILE A 57 9.61 -4.20 1.04
CA ILE A 57 9.10 -3.32 -0.03
C ILE A 57 7.80 -2.67 0.40
N PHE A 58 6.76 -3.44 0.72
CA PHE A 58 5.47 -2.83 1.00
C PHE A 58 5.48 -2.05 2.32
N GLN A 59 6.29 -2.46 3.31
CA GLN A 59 6.42 -1.72 4.56
C GLN A 59 7.09 -0.36 4.35
N THR A 60 8.12 -0.31 3.51
CA THR A 60 8.82 0.93 3.17
C THR A 60 7.92 1.83 2.32
N GLU A 61 7.31 1.28 1.28
CA GLU A 61 6.50 2.05 0.34
C GLU A 61 5.22 2.61 1.00
N LEU A 62 4.45 1.81 1.74
CA LEU A 62 3.24 2.31 2.41
C LEU A 62 3.55 3.32 3.51
N ARG A 63 4.67 3.15 4.24
CA ARG A 63 5.14 4.16 5.19
C ARG A 63 5.44 5.48 4.50
N GLU A 64 6.23 5.44 3.43
CA GLU A 64 6.60 6.63 2.65
C GLU A 64 5.36 7.32 2.06
N GLN A 65 4.35 6.56 1.62
CA GLN A 65 3.12 7.13 1.04
C GLN A 65 2.12 7.65 2.08
N VAL A 66 2.02 7.01 3.25
CA VAL A 66 0.96 7.29 4.22
C VAL A 66 1.49 7.92 5.49
N THR A 67 2.29 7.19 6.27
CA THR A 67 2.71 7.62 7.61
C THR A 67 3.63 8.83 7.56
N ASP A 68 4.58 8.87 6.63
CA ASP A 68 5.55 9.96 6.53
C ASP A 68 4.90 11.27 6.06
N ASN A 69 3.76 11.19 5.36
CA ASN A 69 2.97 12.35 4.90
C ASN A 69 1.81 12.71 5.84
N LEU A 70 1.51 11.86 6.83
CA LEU A 70 0.29 11.92 7.65
C LEU A 70 0.10 13.26 8.37
N GLU A 71 1.19 13.96 8.72
CA GLU A 71 1.11 15.24 9.44
C GLU A 71 1.44 16.46 8.55
N TYR A 72 1.85 16.25 7.29
CA TYR A 72 2.29 17.34 6.40
C TYR A 72 1.25 17.75 5.36
N ILE A 73 0.38 16.84 4.94
CA ILE A 73 -0.67 17.09 3.95
C ILE A 73 -2.06 16.81 4.53
N SER A 74 -3.12 17.28 3.87
CA SER A 74 -4.49 17.03 4.31
C SER A 74 -4.90 15.57 4.10
N GLY A 75 -5.92 15.09 4.82
CA GLY A 75 -6.41 13.72 4.72
C GLY A 75 -6.92 13.39 3.32
N TYR A 76 -7.61 14.33 2.67
CA TYR A 76 -8.06 14.13 1.29
C TYR A 76 -6.92 14.13 0.29
N GLN A 77 -5.89 14.98 0.48
CA GLN A 77 -4.71 14.92 -0.37
C GLN A 77 -3.99 13.58 -0.20
N LEU A 78 -3.85 13.09 1.04
CA LEU A 78 -3.25 11.80 1.32
C LEU A 78 -4.02 10.63 0.68
N LEU A 79 -5.36 10.67 0.72
CA LEU A 79 -6.20 9.70 0.04
C LEU A 79 -5.98 9.72 -1.48
N GLN A 80 -5.89 10.91 -2.08
CA GLN A 80 -5.63 11.06 -3.52
C GLN A 80 -4.25 10.54 -3.92
N GLU A 81 -3.20 10.86 -3.14
CA GLU A 81 -1.85 10.36 -3.36
C GLU A 81 -1.79 8.83 -3.23
N LEU A 82 -2.48 8.25 -2.25
CA LEU A 82 -2.60 6.80 -2.09
C LEU A 82 -3.27 6.14 -3.30
N LEU A 83 -4.42 6.66 -3.74
CA LEU A 83 -5.12 6.15 -4.93
C LEU A 83 -4.23 6.26 -6.18
N HIS A 84 -3.59 7.41 -6.38
CA HIS A 84 -2.66 7.58 -7.49
C HIS A 84 -1.51 6.57 -7.44
N TYR A 85 -0.93 6.36 -6.26
CA TYR A 85 0.18 5.44 -6.05
C TYR A 85 -0.19 3.98 -6.41
N PHE A 86 -1.36 3.52 -5.96
CA PHE A 86 -1.88 2.20 -6.32
C PHE A 86 -2.21 2.09 -7.82
N SER A 87 -2.72 3.16 -8.44
CA SER A 87 -2.94 3.21 -9.90
C SER A 87 -1.64 3.00 -10.68
N VAL A 88 -0.55 3.67 -10.28
CA VAL A 88 0.75 3.58 -10.96
C VAL A 88 1.43 2.23 -10.74
N ASN A 89 1.24 1.61 -9.57
CA ASN A 89 1.87 0.34 -9.19
C ASN A 89 0.90 -0.86 -9.28
N LYS A 90 -0.16 -0.72 -10.09
CA LYS A 90 -1.33 -1.59 -10.07
C LYS A 90 -1.01 -3.08 -10.21
N SER A 91 -0.23 -3.46 -11.22
CA SER A 91 0.10 -4.87 -11.48
C SER A 91 0.87 -5.51 -10.31
N PHE A 92 1.76 -4.77 -9.67
CA PHE A 92 2.51 -5.25 -8.51
C PHE A 92 1.58 -5.47 -7.31
N TYR A 93 0.73 -4.49 -6.99
CA TYR A 93 -0.17 -4.59 -5.85
C TYR A 93 -1.32 -5.59 -6.04
N ALA A 94 -1.83 -5.74 -7.27
CA ALA A 94 -2.82 -6.77 -7.59
C ALA A 94 -2.25 -8.16 -7.26
N GLN A 95 -1.05 -8.46 -7.77
CA GLN A 95 -0.37 -9.72 -7.48
C GLN A 95 -0.01 -9.85 -5.99
N LEU A 96 0.34 -8.75 -5.31
CA LEU A 96 0.67 -8.75 -3.89
C LEU A 96 -0.52 -9.13 -3.01
N PHE A 97 -1.72 -8.63 -3.31
CA PHE A 97 -2.95 -8.97 -2.57
C PHE A 97 -3.37 -10.44 -2.71
N ASP A 98 -2.84 -11.16 -3.70
CA ASP A 98 -3.13 -12.58 -3.96
C ASP A 98 -2.13 -13.53 -3.27
N ILE A 99 -1.06 -13.02 -2.65
CA ILE A 99 -0.07 -13.82 -1.94
C ILE A 99 -0.56 -14.06 -0.50
N VAL A 100 -1.11 -15.25 -0.24
CA VAL A 100 -1.80 -15.58 1.04
C VAL A 100 -0.90 -16.27 2.08
N ASP A 101 0.10 -17.05 1.68
CA ASP A 101 0.71 -18.07 2.57
C ASP A 101 1.71 -17.54 3.60
N GLN A 102 2.48 -16.48 3.30
CA GLN A 102 3.53 -15.96 4.20
C GLN A 102 3.51 -14.43 4.34
N ASN A 103 2.61 -13.75 3.63
CA ASN A 103 2.60 -12.30 3.59
C ASN A 103 1.28 -11.77 4.14
N ASP A 104 1.34 -11.04 5.25
CA ASP A 104 0.19 -10.39 5.87
C ASP A 104 -0.03 -8.95 5.33
N PHE A 105 0.16 -8.78 4.02
CA PHE A 105 0.02 -7.47 3.38
C PHE A 105 -1.36 -6.87 3.61
N SER A 106 -2.42 -7.68 3.57
CA SER A 106 -3.80 -7.20 3.76
C SER A 106 -4.00 -6.58 5.14
N SER A 107 -3.56 -7.24 6.22
CA SER A 107 -3.68 -6.68 7.58
C SER A 107 -2.75 -5.48 7.78
N TYR A 108 -1.57 -5.51 7.16
CA TYR A 108 -0.66 -4.38 7.17
C TYR A 108 -1.28 -3.15 6.49
N PHE A 109 -1.83 -3.32 5.29
CA PHE A 109 -2.50 -2.27 4.53
C PHE A 109 -3.75 -1.73 5.25
N GLN A 110 -4.50 -2.61 5.91
CA GLN A 110 -5.63 -2.23 6.77
C GLN A 110 -5.20 -1.23 7.86
N THR A 111 -4.02 -1.40 8.44
CA THR A 111 -3.48 -0.49 9.46
C THR A 111 -3.21 0.91 8.91
N TYR A 112 -2.79 1.03 7.64
CA TYR A 112 -2.63 2.34 6.98
C TYR A 112 -3.96 2.98 6.63
N CYS A 113 -4.92 2.19 6.16
CA CYS A 113 -6.28 2.68 5.93
C CYS A 113 -6.90 3.21 7.23
N GLN A 114 -6.63 2.55 8.37
CA GLN A 114 -7.06 3.03 9.68
C GLN A 114 -6.43 4.39 10.04
N GLN A 115 -5.13 4.58 9.82
CA GLN A 115 -4.46 5.87 10.05
C GLN A 115 -5.05 6.99 9.18
N LEU A 116 -5.28 6.72 7.89
CA LEU A 116 -5.85 7.67 6.95
C LEU A 116 -7.30 8.05 7.33
N VAL A 117 -8.14 7.07 7.64
CA VAL A 117 -9.52 7.32 8.07
C VAL A 117 -9.56 8.09 9.39
N ALA A 118 -8.71 7.75 10.36
CA ALA A 118 -8.61 8.49 11.61
C ALA A 118 -8.20 9.96 11.38
N LYS A 119 -7.25 10.20 10.48
CA LYS A 119 -6.87 11.56 10.07
C LYS A 119 -8.03 12.32 9.43
N LEU A 120 -8.74 11.70 8.49
CA LEU A 120 -9.90 12.33 7.83
C LEU A 120 -11.00 12.68 8.84
N VAL A 121 -11.31 11.77 9.77
CA VAL A 121 -12.28 12.03 10.84
C VAL A 121 -11.81 13.18 11.73
N ARG A 122 -10.55 13.19 12.15
CA ARG A 122 -9.95 14.27 12.95
C ARG A 122 -10.04 15.64 12.27
N GLU A 123 -9.93 15.69 10.95
CA GLU A 123 -9.88 16.95 10.20
C GLU A 123 -11.26 17.47 9.75
N TYR A 124 -12.20 16.57 9.46
CA TYR A 124 -13.43 16.92 8.74
C TYR A 124 -14.72 16.46 9.42
N HIS A 125 -14.67 15.55 10.39
CA HIS A 125 -15.88 15.10 11.07
C HIS A 125 -16.40 16.21 12.00
N SER A 126 -17.61 16.68 11.74
CA SER A 126 -18.16 17.86 12.41
C SER A 126 -19.03 17.52 13.63
N ARG A 127 -19.52 16.28 13.73
CA ARG A 127 -20.37 15.83 14.84
C ARG A 127 -19.55 15.03 15.85
N PRO A 128 -19.80 15.17 17.15
CA PRO A 128 -19.17 14.29 18.12
C PRO A 128 -19.77 12.89 18.01
N PHE A 129 -18.94 11.88 18.14
CA PHE A 129 -19.40 10.51 18.40
C PHE A 129 -20.07 10.46 19.79
N HIS A 130 -21.12 9.66 19.92
CA HIS A 130 -21.86 9.47 21.17
C HIS A 130 -21.06 8.62 22.17
N SER A 131 -20.09 7.83 21.70
CA SER A 131 -19.22 7.00 22.54
C SER A 131 -17.90 6.65 21.85
N GLU A 132 -16.90 6.26 22.65
CA GLU A 132 -15.64 5.67 22.16
C GLU A 132 -15.87 4.42 21.31
N MET A 133 -16.88 3.62 21.66
CA MET A 133 -17.24 2.43 20.88
C MET A 133 -17.72 2.80 19.47
N GLU A 134 -18.55 3.83 19.35
CA GLU A 134 -19.01 4.33 18.05
C GLU A 134 -17.85 4.87 17.21
N TYR A 135 -16.95 5.65 17.82
CA TYR A 135 -15.74 6.14 17.17
C TYR A 135 -14.87 5.00 16.63
N HIS A 136 -14.53 4.03 17.48
CA HIS A 136 -13.69 2.90 17.06
C HIS A 136 -14.37 2.03 15.99
N PHE A 137 -15.69 1.81 16.11
CA PHE A 137 -16.45 1.07 15.11
C PHE A 137 -16.49 1.80 13.78
N PHE A 138 -16.71 3.12 13.78
CA PHE A 138 -16.71 3.95 12.57
C PHE A 138 -15.36 3.88 11.86
N ILE A 139 -14.25 4.10 12.59
CA ILE A 139 -12.90 4.01 12.05
C ILE A 139 -12.62 2.62 11.49
N HIS A 140 -12.98 1.55 12.22
CA HIS A 140 -12.78 0.18 11.77
C HIS A 140 -13.58 -0.13 10.50
N TYR A 141 -14.88 0.19 10.48
CA TYR A 141 -15.75 -0.05 9.35
C TYR A 141 -15.26 0.67 8.08
N HIS A 142 -14.97 1.97 8.18
CA HIS A 142 -14.54 2.76 7.03
C HIS A 142 -13.13 2.41 6.55
N SER A 143 -12.22 2.01 7.45
CA SER A 143 -10.90 1.53 7.03
C SER A 143 -10.99 0.20 6.28
N GLN A 144 -11.85 -0.73 6.73
CA GLN A 144 -12.10 -1.99 6.01
C GLN A 144 -12.72 -1.73 4.64
N ALA A 145 -13.70 -0.83 4.57
CA ALA A 145 -14.33 -0.45 3.30
C ALA A 145 -13.31 0.17 2.33
N LEU A 146 -12.46 1.08 2.82
CA LEU A 146 -11.41 1.72 2.02
C LEU A 146 -10.40 0.70 1.50
N ALA A 147 -9.89 -0.18 2.36
CA ALA A 147 -8.91 -1.19 1.97
C ALA A 147 -9.45 -2.12 0.88
N ASN A 148 -10.68 -2.62 1.06
CA ASN A 148 -11.34 -3.48 0.09
C ASN A 148 -11.68 -2.76 -1.21
N ALA A 149 -12.10 -1.50 -1.14
CA ALA A 149 -12.36 -0.69 -2.32
C ALA A 149 -11.06 -0.49 -3.13
N ILE A 150 -9.95 -0.13 -2.49
CA ILE A 150 -8.66 0.01 -3.18
C ILE A 150 -8.24 -1.31 -3.82
N LYS A 151 -8.37 -2.45 -3.11
CA LYS A 151 -8.11 -3.77 -3.68
C LYS A 151 -8.96 -4.01 -4.94
N HIS A 152 -10.26 -3.76 -4.88
CA HIS A 152 -11.16 -3.92 -6.03
C HIS A 152 -10.76 -3.05 -7.23
N LEU A 153 -10.34 -1.80 -6.99
CA LEU A 153 -9.91 -0.90 -8.05
C LEU A 153 -8.75 -1.49 -8.87
N LEU A 154 -7.88 -2.31 -8.26
CA LEU A 154 -6.73 -2.92 -8.93
C LEU A 154 -7.11 -3.93 -10.02
N ASP A 155 -8.35 -4.42 -10.03
CA ASP A 155 -8.84 -5.36 -11.05
C ASP A 155 -9.50 -4.69 -12.26
N LEU A 156 -9.73 -3.37 -12.19
CA LEU A 156 -10.51 -2.63 -13.19
C LEU A 156 -9.72 -2.31 -14.46
N SER A 157 -10.33 -1.67 -15.47
CA SER A 157 -9.56 -0.97 -16.51
C SER A 157 -8.96 0.33 -15.97
N GLU A 158 -8.02 0.97 -16.67
CA GLU A 158 -7.52 2.30 -16.25
C GLU A 158 -8.64 3.35 -16.22
N GLN A 159 -9.53 3.33 -17.21
CA GLN A 159 -10.66 4.26 -17.27
C GLN A 159 -11.61 4.05 -16.09
N ASP A 160 -11.97 2.79 -15.81
CA ASP A 160 -12.88 2.45 -14.71
C ASP A 160 -12.24 2.73 -13.35
N TYR A 161 -10.93 2.49 -13.21
CA TYR A 161 -10.16 2.85 -12.01
C TYR A 161 -10.35 4.33 -11.68
N GLN A 162 -10.11 5.22 -12.66
CA GLN A 162 -10.17 6.66 -12.43
C GLN A 162 -11.59 7.11 -12.05
N GLN A 163 -12.60 6.58 -12.73
CA GLN A 163 -14.00 6.89 -12.43
C GLN A 163 -14.40 6.42 -11.03
N GLN A 164 -14.09 5.17 -10.67
CA GLN A 164 -14.46 4.63 -9.37
C GLN A 164 -13.63 5.21 -8.21
N ALA A 165 -12.36 5.58 -8.44
CA ALA A 165 -11.55 6.29 -7.45
C ALA A 165 -12.13 7.66 -7.09
N GLN A 166 -12.68 8.38 -8.07
CA GLN A 166 -13.40 9.64 -7.84
C GLN A 166 -14.68 9.42 -7.03
N LEU A 167 -15.48 8.39 -7.39
CA LEU A 167 -16.68 8.02 -6.64
C LEU A 167 -16.36 7.62 -5.19
N LEU A 168 -15.31 6.83 -4.98
CA LEU A 168 -14.84 6.44 -3.65
C LEU A 168 -14.48 7.67 -2.81
N THR A 169 -13.78 8.64 -3.39
CA THR A 169 -13.42 9.88 -2.70
C THR A 169 -14.67 10.68 -2.29
N GLN A 170 -15.68 10.76 -3.17
CA GLN A 170 -16.95 11.43 -2.87
C GLN A 170 -17.76 10.69 -1.77
N LEU A 171 -17.79 9.36 -1.81
CA LEU A 171 -18.46 8.54 -0.80
C LEU A 171 -17.80 8.70 0.57
N ILE A 172 -16.47 8.64 0.63
CA ILE A 172 -15.71 8.87 1.86
C ILE A 172 -15.97 10.27 2.40
N LYS A 173 -15.94 11.28 1.52
CA LYS A 173 -16.24 12.66 1.92
C LYS A 173 -17.62 12.78 2.55
N THR A 174 -18.62 12.22 1.87
CA THR A 174 -20.01 12.24 2.37
C THR A 174 -20.15 11.48 3.69
N ALA A 175 -19.45 10.35 3.86
CA ALA A 175 -19.52 9.58 5.10
C ALA A 175 -18.83 10.27 6.27
N ILE A 176 -17.73 11.00 6.02
CA ILE A 176 -16.91 11.62 7.08
C ILE A 176 -17.45 12.98 7.50
N GLU A 177 -17.98 13.78 6.57
CA GLU A 177 -18.44 15.14 6.87
C GLU A 177 -19.83 15.19 7.54
N ASN A 178 -20.61 14.10 7.46
CA ASN A 178 -21.94 13.98 8.07
C ASN A 178 -21.92 13.45 9.50
#